data_AF-A0A6A5VJE8-F1
#
_entry.id   AF-A0A6A5VJE8-F1
#
_cell.length_a   1.000
_cell.length_b   1.000
_cell.length_c   1.000
_cell.angle_alpha   90.00
_cell.angle_beta   90.00
_cell.angle_gamma   90.00
#
_symmetry.space_group_name_H-M   'P 1'
#
loop_
_entity.id
_entity.type
_entity.pdbx_description
1 polymer ?
#
loop_
_entity_poly.entity_id
_entity_poly.type
_entity_poly.pdbx_seq_one_letter_code
_entity_poly.pdbx_strand_id
1 'polypeptide(L)'
;MAAKISDTYAVFSPLHAISGISFPRLDFQSCLALSFITAVLTPCFRRGSVERYGILALQVYFTVQAYLAPVKPTGNLAVSYSSGVLLGNLTLRYFDRLYLHVPEEEFRRVQEDGVEERPDTLSLSQKLGWSVELLTTTRGVGWNWRVPGTPKAKKRTRAGFVFDRLVRWIAMYGGIFLAERICNGILNDWAQLPDGWIKSGLLAVTHNTVFLYTFVVLTLGLTVYTHFAMLTLPLALVCVGLGLGPAPWRQPDAWPATFNSLAEACSLRGFWR
;
A
#
# COMPACT_ATOMS: atom_id res chain seq x y z
N MET A 1 7.88 -7.57 34.52
CA MET A 1 9.34 -7.37 34.56
C MET A 1 9.79 -7.04 33.13
N ALA A 2 9.71 -5.77 32.73
CA ALA A 2 9.99 -5.34 31.37
C ALA A 2 11.49 -5.11 31.20
N ALA A 3 12.16 -5.99 30.45
CA ALA A 3 13.58 -5.85 30.13
C ALA A 3 13.79 -4.61 29.26
N LYS A 4 14.75 -3.78 29.67
CA LYS A 4 15.15 -2.52 29.03
C LYS A 4 15.90 -2.85 27.73
N ILE A 5 15.17 -3.04 26.63
CA ILE A 5 15.74 -3.14 25.28
C ILE A 5 16.04 -1.70 24.81
N SER A 6 17.13 -1.07 25.29
CA SER A 6 17.52 0.27 24.78
C SER A 6 18.84 0.35 24.05
N ASP A 7 19.73 -0.64 24.14
CA ASP A 7 21.14 -0.38 23.79
C ASP A 7 21.67 -1.13 22.55
N THR A 8 20.86 -1.96 21.87
CA THR A 8 21.35 -2.78 20.75
C THR A 8 21.38 -2.07 19.39
N TYR A 9 20.98 -0.80 19.29
CA TYR A 9 20.95 -0.06 18.01
C TYR A 9 22.18 0.80 17.73
N ALA A 10 23.20 0.78 18.59
CA ALA A 10 24.39 1.61 18.43
C ALA A 10 25.41 1.10 17.37
N VAL A 11 25.19 -0.07 16.76
CA VAL A 11 26.24 -0.78 16.00
C VAL A 11 26.30 -0.45 14.49
N PHE A 12 25.32 0.27 13.94
CA PHE A 12 25.26 0.55 12.48
C PHE A 12 25.39 2.03 12.10
N SER A 13 26.32 2.78 12.71
CA SER A 13 26.66 4.13 12.22
C SER A 13 28.17 4.38 12.08
N PRO A 14 28.91 3.56 11.30
CA PRO A 14 30.33 3.84 11.01
C PRO A 14 30.55 5.10 10.14
N LEU A 15 29.49 5.72 9.59
CA LEU A 15 29.60 6.91 8.74
C LEU A 15 29.50 8.25 9.48
N HIS A 16 29.16 8.27 10.77
CA HIS A 16 28.98 9.51 11.52
C HIS A 16 30.29 10.14 12.03
N ALA A 17 31.42 9.43 11.94
CA ALA A 17 32.68 9.90 12.52
C ALA A 17 33.51 10.83 11.61
N ILE A 18 33.14 11.02 10.33
CA ILE A 18 34.06 11.63 9.33
C ILE A 18 33.74 13.11 9.01
N SER A 19 32.60 13.66 9.40
CA SER A 19 32.34 15.09 9.22
C SER A 19 31.47 15.60 10.36
N GLY A 20 31.88 16.68 11.03
CA GLY A 20 31.14 17.35 12.11
C GLY A 20 29.80 17.98 11.70
N ILE A 21 29.16 17.45 10.65
CA ILE A 21 27.86 17.85 10.13
C ILE A 21 26.84 16.84 10.65
N SER A 22 26.12 17.21 11.72
CA SER A 22 24.98 16.44 12.18
C SER A 22 23.80 16.67 11.22
N PHE A 23 23.57 15.75 10.29
CA PHE A 23 22.33 15.75 9.53
C PHE A 23 21.15 15.48 10.48
N PRO A 24 20.02 16.20 10.32
CA PRO A 24 18.83 15.91 11.11
C PRO A 24 18.43 14.45 10.87
N ARG A 25 18.21 13.71 11.96
CA ARG A 25 17.83 12.30 11.90
C ARG A 25 16.42 12.21 11.31
N LEU A 26 16.34 11.83 10.04
CA LEU A 26 15.07 11.60 9.36
C LEU A 26 14.35 10.43 10.03
N ASP A 27 13.04 10.58 10.24
CA ASP A 27 12.23 9.48 10.74
C ASP A 27 11.75 8.57 9.60
N PHE A 28 11.19 7.42 9.97
CA PHE A 28 10.71 6.40 9.02
C PHE A 28 9.79 7.00 7.94
N GLN A 29 8.84 7.86 8.33
CA GLN A 29 7.86 8.44 7.41
C GLN A 29 8.53 9.40 6.43
N SER A 30 9.48 10.20 6.90
CA SER A 30 10.28 11.09 6.06
C SER A 30 11.11 10.30 5.05
N CYS A 31 11.80 9.25 5.48
CA CYS A 31 12.58 8.37 4.60
C CYS A 31 11.69 7.67 3.57
N LEU A 32 10.53 7.15 3.98
CA LEU A 32 9.56 6.51 3.09
C LEU A 32 9.04 7.49 2.03
N ALA A 33 8.66 8.70 2.44
CA ALA A 33 8.19 9.74 1.53
C ALA A 33 9.29 10.17 0.54
N LEU A 34 10.52 10.40 1.01
CA LEU A 34 11.65 10.77 0.17
C LEU A 34 12.05 9.65 -0.81
N SER A 35 11.99 8.40 -0.38
CA SER A 35 12.16 7.23 -1.25
C SER A 35 11.12 7.23 -2.39
N PHE A 36 9.85 7.49 -2.07
CA PHE A 36 8.80 7.56 -3.09
C PHE A 36 9.00 8.75 -4.04
N ILE A 37 9.31 9.94 -3.52
CA ILE A 37 9.55 11.14 -4.33
C ILE A 37 10.72 10.92 -5.30
N THR A 38 11.85 10.42 -4.80
CA THR A 38 13.04 10.15 -5.64
C THR A 38 12.77 9.07 -6.68
N ALA A 39 11.99 8.03 -6.35
CA ALA A 39 11.53 7.05 -7.32
C ALA A 39 10.66 7.67 -8.43
N VAL A 40 9.73 8.57 -8.08
CA VAL A 40 8.89 9.31 -9.05
C VAL A 40 9.73 10.24 -9.94
N LEU A 41 10.76 10.88 -9.37
CA LEU A 41 11.63 11.79 -10.11
C LEU A 41 12.57 11.06 -11.08
N THR A 42 12.90 9.80 -10.82
CA THR A 42 13.90 9.04 -11.60
C THR A 42 13.61 9.05 -13.11
N PRO A 43 12.39 8.72 -13.59
CA PRO A 43 12.11 8.71 -15.03
C PRO A 43 12.03 10.11 -15.63
N CYS A 44 12.00 11.18 -14.83
CA CYS A 44 11.99 12.55 -15.35
C CYS A 44 13.36 12.98 -15.91
N PHE A 45 14.44 12.29 -15.54
CA PHE A 45 15.79 12.57 -16.03
C PHE A 45 16.16 11.69 -17.22
N ARG A 46 17.02 12.22 -18.09
CA ARG A 46 17.46 11.53 -19.31
C ARG A 46 18.19 10.23 -18.95
N ARG A 47 17.93 9.16 -19.71
CA ARG A 47 18.63 7.88 -19.55
C ARG A 47 20.14 8.09 -19.68
N GLY A 48 20.90 7.48 -18.76
CA GLY A 48 22.36 7.57 -18.72
C GLY A 48 22.92 8.90 -18.22
N SER A 49 22.07 9.85 -17.82
CA SER A 49 22.53 11.13 -17.26
C SER A 49 23.02 10.96 -15.82
N VAL A 50 23.98 11.80 -15.42
CA VAL A 50 24.54 11.78 -14.06
C VAL A 50 23.46 12.07 -13.02
N GLU A 51 22.52 12.95 -13.35
CA GLU A 51 21.39 13.32 -12.50
C GLU A 51 20.49 12.11 -12.21
N ARG A 52 20.20 11.28 -13.24
CA ARG A 52 19.39 10.07 -13.04
C ARG A 52 20.08 9.08 -12.11
N TYR A 53 21.38 8.86 -12.27
CA TYR A 53 22.14 7.99 -11.38
C TYR A 53 22.19 8.54 -9.95
N GLY A 54 22.33 9.86 -9.80
CA GLY A 54 22.27 10.53 -8.50
C GLY A 54 20.91 10.34 -7.81
N ILE A 55 19.81 10.52 -8.53
CA ILE A 55 18.45 10.33 -7.99
C ILE A 55 18.17 8.87 -7.65
N LEU A 56 18.62 7.92 -8.47
CA LEU A 56 18.54 6.49 -8.15
C LEU A 56 19.34 6.15 -6.88
N ALA A 57 20.56 6.66 -6.75
CA ALA A 57 21.37 6.45 -5.54
C ALA A 57 20.68 7.03 -4.29
N LEU A 58 20.09 8.23 -4.40
CA LEU A 58 19.28 8.82 -3.32
C LEU A 58 18.04 7.97 -3.00
N GLN A 59 17.38 7.40 -4.02
CA GLN A 59 16.23 6.52 -3.85
C GLN A 59 16.61 5.25 -3.05
N VAL A 60 17.72 4.59 -3.42
CA VAL A 60 18.25 3.44 -2.65
C VAL A 60 18.58 3.87 -1.23
N TYR A 61 19.30 4.98 -1.07
CA TYR A 61 19.68 5.50 0.24
C TYR A 61 18.46 5.70 1.13
N PHE A 62 17.44 6.44 0.69
CA PHE A 62 16.24 6.67 1.49
C PHE A 62 15.43 5.40 1.75
N THR A 63 15.42 4.45 0.82
CA THR A 63 14.79 3.13 1.04
C THR A 63 15.49 2.38 2.16
N VAL A 64 16.82 2.27 2.10
CA VAL A 64 17.62 1.59 3.15
C VAL A 64 17.47 2.31 4.48
N GLN A 65 17.50 3.65 4.48
CA GLN A 65 17.26 4.43 5.70
C GLN A 65 15.85 4.20 6.26
N ALA A 66 14.82 4.00 5.42
CA ALA A 66 13.49 3.65 5.89
C ALA A 66 13.45 2.27 6.56
N TYR A 67 14.20 1.27 6.05
CA TYR A 67 14.32 -0.04 6.69
C TYR A 67 15.08 -0.01 8.02
N LEU A 68 16.08 0.87 8.14
CA LEU A 68 16.91 1.02 9.33
C LEU A 68 16.31 2.00 10.35
N ALA A 69 15.39 2.87 9.94
CA ALA A 69 14.79 3.87 10.79
C ALA A 69 14.00 3.21 11.93
N PRO A 70 14.19 3.65 13.19
CA PRO A 70 13.39 3.15 14.29
C PRO A 70 11.93 3.54 14.05
N VAL A 71 11.04 2.56 14.07
CA VAL A 71 9.61 2.81 14.08
C VAL A 71 9.26 3.34 15.46
N LYS A 72 8.81 4.60 15.53
CA LYS A 72 8.32 5.19 16.80
C LYS A 72 7.26 4.25 17.37
N PRO A 73 7.33 3.85 18.65
CA PRO A 73 6.28 3.08 19.27
C PRO A 73 5.00 3.91 19.27
N THR A 74 4.10 3.63 18.34
CA THR A 74 2.81 4.34 18.24
C THR A 74 1.80 3.82 19.27
N GLY A 75 2.14 2.74 19.99
CA GLY A 75 1.18 1.94 20.76
C GLY A 75 0.23 1.12 19.87
N ASN A 76 0.29 1.30 18.54
CA ASN A 76 -0.56 0.62 17.58
C ASN A 76 0.28 -0.24 16.63
N LEU A 77 0.39 -1.52 16.97
CA LEU A 77 1.16 -2.51 16.21
C LEU A 77 0.66 -2.64 14.76
N ALA A 78 -0.63 -2.43 14.51
CA ALA A 78 -1.21 -2.51 13.17
C ALA A 78 -0.62 -1.41 12.26
N VAL A 79 -0.49 -0.17 12.76
CA VAL A 79 0.12 0.93 12.00
C VAL A 79 1.57 0.63 11.65
N SER A 80 2.35 0.10 12.60
CA SER A 80 3.75 -0.29 12.38
C SER A 80 3.86 -1.41 11.35
N TYR A 81 3.03 -2.44 11.46
CA TYR A 81 2.98 -3.55 10.51
C TYR A 81 2.60 -3.08 9.10
N SER A 82 1.51 -2.30 8.96
CA SER A 82 1.05 -1.78 7.67
C SER A 82 2.10 -0.89 7.00
N SER A 83 2.84 -0.09 7.79
CA SER A 83 3.93 0.74 7.30
C SER A 83 5.08 -0.10 6.72
N GLY A 84 5.46 -1.20 7.38
CA GLY A 84 6.47 -2.13 6.89
C GLY A 84 6.04 -2.84 5.61
N VAL A 85 4.78 -3.30 5.54
CA VAL A 85 4.19 -3.91 4.33
C VAL A 85 4.18 -2.93 3.17
N LEU A 86 3.81 -1.65 3.42
CA LEU A 86 3.85 -0.59 2.42
C LEU A 86 5.27 -0.38 1.88
N LEU A 87 6.27 -0.26 2.75
CA LEU A 87 7.67 -0.11 2.36
C LEU A 87 8.13 -1.31 1.51
N GLY A 88 7.81 -2.54 1.91
CA GLY A 88 8.11 -3.73 1.12
C GLY A 88 7.46 -3.73 -0.25
N ASN A 89 6.17 -3.38 -0.32
CA ASN A 89 5.44 -3.32 -1.59
C ASN A 89 6.01 -2.26 -2.54
N LEU A 90 6.35 -1.08 -2.02
CA LEU A 90 6.98 0.00 -2.79
C LEU A 90 8.37 -0.41 -3.28
N THR A 91 9.19 -1.01 -2.42
CA THR A 91 10.54 -1.48 -2.75
C THR A 91 10.53 -2.47 -3.91
N LEU A 92 9.61 -3.45 -3.90
CA LEU A 92 9.45 -4.40 -4.99
C LEU A 92 9.05 -3.71 -6.31
N ARG A 93 8.20 -2.69 -6.26
CA ARG A 93 7.84 -1.90 -7.45
C ARG A 93 8.99 -1.07 -7.97
N TYR A 94 9.79 -0.48 -7.08
CA TYR A 94 10.99 0.25 -7.49
C TYR A 94 11.95 -0.70 -8.19
N PHE A 95 12.23 -1.85 -7.58
CA PHE A 95 13.09 -2.89 -8.16
C PHE A 95 12.64 -3.29 -9.56
N ASP A 96 11.37 -3.68 -9.69
CA ASP A 96 10.77 -4.06 -10.96
C ASP A 96 10.82 -2.93 -12.00
N ARG A 97 10.36 -1.72 -11.65
CA ARG A 97 10.09 -0.67 -12.64
C ARG A 97 11.28 0.21 -12.95
N LEU A 98 12.20 0.40 -12.01
CA LEU A 98 13.34 1.31 -12.14
C LEU A 98 14.66 0.59 -12.38
N TYR A 99 14.81 -0.66 -11.90
CA TYR A 99 16.09 -1.38 -11.95
C TYR A 99 16.09 -2.56 -12.91
N LEU A 100 14.99 -3.32 -12.98
CA LEU A 100 14.89 -4.44 -13.92
C LEU A 100 14.51 -4.01 -15.33
N HIS A 101 13.74 -2.92 -15.43
CA HIS A 101 13.22 -2.41 -16.69
C HIS A 101 13.66 -0.97 -16.93
N VAL A 102 13.58 -0.54 -18.19
CA VAL A 102 13.74 0.87 -18.57
C VAL A 102 12.36 1.50 -18.67
N PRO A 103 11.94 2.33 -17.68
CA PRO A 103 10.56 2.77 -17.59
C PRO A 103 10.00 3.39 -18.88
N GLU A 104 10.82 4.20 -19.54
CA GLU A 104 10.44 4.97 -20.71
C GLU A 104 10.28 4.14 -21.99
N GLU A 105 10.89 2.96 -22.04
CA GLU A 105 10.86 2.09 -23.22
C GLU A 105 9.75 1.05 -23.10
N GLU A 106 9.53 0.57 -21.88
CA GLU A 106 8.72 -0.62 -21.63
C GLU A 106 7.32 -0.31 -21.12
N PHE A 107 7.15 0.75 -20.32
CA PHE A 107 5.85 1.07 -19.74
C PHE A 107 5.20 2.21 -20.52
N ARG A 108 4.08 1.90 -21.19
CA ARG A 108 3.35 2.88 -22.00
C ARG A 108 1.90 2.89 -21.59
N ARG A 109 1.31 4.09 -21.52
CA ARG A 109 -0.13 4.18 -21.33
C ARG A 109 -0.81 3.84 -22.64
N VAL A 110 -1.91 3.10 -22.56
CA VAL A 110 -2.75 2.74 -23.70
C VAL A 110 -4.03 3.54 -23.58
N GLN A 111 -4.27 4.43 -24.54
CA GLN A 111 -5.50 5.20 -24.64
C GLN A 111 -6.69 4.33 -25.10
N GLU A 112 -7.91 4.86 -25.04
CA GLU A 112 -9.12 4.12 -25.42
C GLU A 112 -9.14 3.70 -26.90
N ASP A 113 -8.49 4.48 -27.76
CA ASP A 113 -8.29 4.21 -29.18
C ASP A 113 -7.17 3.19 -29.46
N GLY A 114 -6.49 2.71 -28.41
CA GLY A 114 -5.37 1.78 -28.50
C GLY A 114 -4.02 2.44 -28.79
N VAL A 115 -3.96 3.78 -28.88
CA VAL A 115 -2.72 4.50 -29.12
C VAL A 115 -1.87 4.51 -27.85
N GLU A 116 -0.60 4.12 -27.99
CA GLU A 116 0.36 4.14 -26.90
C GLU A 116 0.94 5.54 -26.70
N GLU A 117 0.72 6.12 -25.53
CA GLU A 117 1.38 7.35 -25.09
C GLU A 117 2.82 7.02 -24.68
N ARG A 118 3.79 7.57 -25.41
CA ARG A 118 5.20 7.36 -25.12
C ARG A 118 5.74 8.41 -24.14
N PRO A 119 6.55 8.04 -23.13
CA PRO A 119 7.02 8.97 -22.10
C PRO A 119 7.98 10.07 -22.60
N ASP A 120 8.57 9.90 -23.78
CA ASP A 120 9.49 10.85 -24.42
C ASP A 120 8.77 12.07 -25.03
N THR A 121 7.48 11.93 -25.36
CA THR A 121 6.67 13.04 -25.91
C THR A 121 6.05 13.90 -24.81
N LEU A 122 6.17 13.49 -23.55
CA LEU A 122 5.55 14.16 -22.41
C LEU A 122 6.39 15.34 -21.93
N SER A 123 5.70 16.44 -21.61
CA SER A 123 6.29 17.52 -20.82
C SER A 123 6.69 17.02 -19.42
N LEU A 124 7.59 17.73 -18.73
CA LEU A 124 8.09 17.33 -17.42
C LEU A 124 6.97 17.08 -16.39
N SER A 125 5.94 17.93 -16.37
CA SER A 125 4.79 17.79 -15.46
C SER A 125 3.93 16.57 -15.79
N GLN A 126 3.70 16.30 -17.07
CA GLN A 126 3.01 15.09 -17.53
C GLN A 126 3.83 13.83 -17.21
N LYS A 127 5.15 13.90 -17.36
CA LYS A 127 6.07 12.80 -17.04
C LYS A 127 6.13 12.51 -15.55
N LEU A 128 6.01 13.53 -14.69
CA LEU A 128 5.82 13.35 -13.25
C LEU A 128 4.51 12.61 -12.94
N GLY A 129 3.40 13.06 -13.51
CA GLY A 129 2.10 12.38 -13.35
C GLY A 129 2.13 10.94 -13.87
N TRP A 130 2.80 10.71 -14.99
CA TRP A 130 3.08 9.38 -15.55
C TRP A 130 3.92 8.52 -14.62
N SER A 131 4.97 9.07 -13.99
CA SER A 131 5.83 8.34 -13.06
C SER A 131 5.12 7.99 -11.76
N VAL A 132 4.32 8.92 -11.22
CA VAL A 132 3.45 8.67 -10.06
C VAL A 132 2.49 7.53 -10.37
N GLU A 133 1.85 7.55 -11.54
CA GLU A 133 0.93 6.50 -11.94
C GLU A 133 1.64 5.17 -12.15
N LEU A 134 2.78 5.19 -12.84
CA LEU A 134 3.60 4.02 -13.05
C LEU A 134 3.95 3.37 -11.72
N LEU A 135 4.28 4.12 -10.67
CA LEU A 135 4.67 3.56 -9.36
C LEU A 135 3.48 3.19 -8.48
N THR A 136 2.31 3.80 -8.67
CA THR A 136 1.12 3.56 -7.84
C THR A 136 0.17 2.50 -8.43
N THR A 137 0.17 2.29 -9.75
CA THR A 137 -0.65 1.25 -10.39
C THR A 137 -0.11 -0.15 -10.08
N THR A 138 -1.00 -1.11 -9.81
CA THR A 138 -0.64 -2.50 -9.47
C THR A 138 -0.93 -3.48 -10.59
N ARG A 139 -2.03 -3.28 -11.31
CA ARG A 139 -2.52 -4.20 -12.35
C ARG A 139 -2.28 -3.72 -13.78
N GLY A 140 -1.62 -2.57 -13.95
CA GLY A 140 -1.33 -1.99 -15.26
C GLY A 140 -2.60 -1.57 -16.01
N VAL A 141 -3.66 -1.17 -15.31
CA VAL A 141 -4.92 -0.78 -15.95
C VAL A 141 -4.70 0.55 -16.69
N GLY A 142 -4.94 0.56 -18.00
CA GLY A 142 -4.57 1.68 -18.87
C GLY A 142 -3.11 1.65 -19.32
N TRP A 143 -2.40 0.53 -19.11
CA TRP A 143 -1.01 0.34 -19.52
C TRP A 143 -0.85 -0.87 -20.43
N ASN A 144 0.20 -0.87 -21.25
CA ASN A 144 0.53 -1.96 -22.17
C ASN A 144 0.86 -3.29 -21.45
N TRP A 145 1.28 -3.23 -20.18
CA TRP A 145 1.56 -4.38 -19.33
C TRP A 145 0.36 -4.83 -18.47
N ARG A 146 -0.86 -4.40 -18.81
CA ARG A 146 -2.08 -4.81 -18.10
C ARG A 146 -2.14 -6.32 -17.92
N VAL A 147 -2.32 -6.78 -16.69
CA VAL A 147 -2.41 -8.23 -16.41
C VAL A 147 -3.61 -8.84 -17.15
N PRO A 148 -3.40 -9.88 -17.99
CA PRO A 148 -4.48 -10.52 -18.73
C PRO A 148 -5.56 -11.09 -17.80
N GLY A 149 -6.83 -10.83 -18.13
CA GLY A 149 -7.97 -11.26 -17.33
C GLY A 149 -8.36 -10.32 -16.20
N THR A 150 -7.72 -9.15 -16.07
CA THR A 150 -8.20 -8.12 -15.13
C THR A 150 -9.62 -7.67 -15.52
N PRO A 151 -10.62 -7.77 -14.63
CA PRO A 151 -12.00 -7.45 -14.92
C PRO A 151 -12.11 -6.06 -15.52
N LYS A 152 -12.86 -5.94 -16.62
CA LYS A 152 -13.19 -4.62 -17.16
C LYS A 152 -14.07 -3.92 -16.13
N ALA A 153 -13.77 -2.65 -15.88
CA ALA A 153 -14.62 -1.85 -15.03
C ALA A 153 -16.03 -1.85 -15.62
N LYS A 154 -17.02 -2.11 -14.76
CA LYS A 154 -18.42 -1.99 -15.17
C LYS A 154 -18.70 -0.51 -15.34
N LYS A 155 -19.22 -0.11 -16.51
CA LYS A 155 -19.69 1.26 -16.74
C LYS A 155 -20.67 1.64 -15.63
N ARG A 156 -20.28 2.58 -14.78
CA ARG A 156 -21.04 3.04 -13.62
C ARG A 156 -21.11 4.55 -13.63
N THR A 157 -22.21 5.09 -13.12
CA THR A 157 -22.29 6.52 -12.85
C THR A 157 -21.27 6.89 -11.78
N ARG A 158 -20.71 8.11 -11.85
CA ARG A 158 -19.75 8.64 -10.88
C ARG A 158 -20.27 8.52 -9.45
N ALA A 159 -21.52 8.91 -9.22
CA ALA A 159 -22.16 8.82 -7.90
C ALA A 159 -22.28 7.38 -7.40
N GLY A 160 -22.72 6.44 -8.26
CA GLY A 160 -22.83 5.03 -7.90
C GLY A 160 -21.47 4.39 -7.59
N PHE A 161 -20.42 4.78 -8.33
CA PHE A 161 -19.06 4.36 -8.05
C PHE A 161 -18.56 4.88 -6.69
N VAL A 162 -18.70 6.18 -6.42
CA VAL A 162 -18.27 6.80 -5.17
C VAL A 162 -18.99 6.17 -3.98
N PHE A 163 -20.31 5.97 -4.08
CA PHE A 163 -21.09 5.33 -3.03
C PHE A 163 -20.63 3.89 -2.76
N ASP A 164 -20.45 3.05 -3.79
CA ASP A 164 -19.93 1.67 -3.65
C ASP A 164 -18.55 1.66 -2.97
N ARG A 165 -17.64 2.56 -3.39
CA ARG A 165 -16.30 2.66 -2.80
C ARG A 165 -16.33 3.13 -1.35
N LEU A 166 -17.20 4.07 -1.01
CA LEU A 166 -17.37 4.56 0.35
C LEU A 166 -17.93 3.48 1.27
N VAL A 167 -18.98 2.76 0.84
CA VAL A 167 -19.56 1.64 1.59
C VAL A 167 -18.51 0.56 1.84
N ARG A 168 -17.74 0.18 0.82
CA ARG A 168 -16.64 -0.79 0.98
C ARG A 168 -15.58 -0.31 1.94
N TRP A 169 -15.20 0.97 1.86
CA TRP A 169 -14.21 1.56 2.73
C TRP A 169 -14.66 1.51 4.20
N ILE A 170 -15.90 1.94 4.48
CA ILE A 170 -16.51 1.87 5.81
C ILE A 170 -16.62 0.41 6.29
N ALA A 171 -17.11 -0.51 5.46
CA ALA A 171 -17.27 -1.91 5.84
C ALA A 171 -15.94 -2.58 6.20
N MET A 172 -14.87 -2.29 5.45
CA MET A 172 -13.53 -2.81 5.74
C MET A 172 -12.95 -2.26 7.03
N TYR A 173 -13.01 -0.93 7.24
CA TYR A 173 -12.51 -0.32 8.47
C TYR A 173 -13.34 -0.75 9.68
N GLY A 174 -14.67 -0.82 9.54
CA GLY A 174 -15.56 -1.36 10.54
C GLY A 174 -15.27 -2.82 10.87
N GLY A 175 -14.98 -3.64 9.86
CA GLY A 175 -14.60 -5.04 10.05
C GLY A 175 -13.28 -5.21 10.82
N ILE A 176 -12.24 -4.44 10.46
CA ILE A 176 -10.95 -4.46 11.20
C ILE A 176 -11.14 -3.95 12.62
N PHE A 177 -11.88 -2.85 12.81
CA PHE A 177 -12.17 -2.31 14.13
C PHE A 177 -12.94 -3.32 15.00
N LEU A 178 -13.94 -3.99 14.43
CA LEU A 178 -14.67 -5.04 15.13
C LEU A 178 -13.76 -6.22 15.50
N ALA A 179 -12.91 -6.66 14.57
CA ALA A 179 -11.94 -7.72 14.83
C ALA A 179 -10.98 -7.34 15.97
N GLU A 180 -10.48 -6.11 15.98
CA GLU A 180 -9.64 -5.58 17.06
C GLU A 180 -10.38 -5.55 18.41
N ARG A 181 -11.65 -5.10 18.43
CA ARG A 181 -12.46 -5.10 19.66
C ARG A 181 -12.73 -6.52 20.16
N ILE A 182 -12.97 -7.48 19.27
CA ILE A 182 -13.10 -8.90 19.64
C ILE A 182 -11.79 -9.43 20.21
N CYS A 183 -10.64 -9.22 19.54
CA CYS A 183 -9.34 -9.65 20.04
C CYS A 183 -9.03 -9.08 21.42
N ASN A 184 -9.23 -7.77 21.63
CA ASN A 184 -9.04 -7.13 22.92
C ASN A 184 -10.00 -7.69 23.98
N GLY A 185 -11.24 -7.97 23.60
CA GLY A 185 -12.23 -8.63 24.44
C GLY A 185 -11.73 -10.01 24.91
N ILE A 186 -11.29 -10.86 23.98
CA ILE A 186 -10.78 -12.20 24.26
C ILE A 186 -9.57 -12.14 25.20
N LEU A 187 -8.62 -11.23 24.94
CA LEU A 187 -7.34 -11.19 25.64
C LEU A 187 -7.41 -10.54 27.02
N ASN A 188 -8.27 -9.53 27.21
CA ASN A 188 -8.24 -8.67 28.40
C ASN A 188 -9.59 -8.58 29.10
N ASP A 189 -10.65 -8.27 28.36
CA ASP A 189 -11.88 -7.76 28.97
C ASP A 189 -12.82 -8.89 29.43
N TRP A 190 -12.92 -9.99 28.68
CA TRP A 190 -13.95 -11.02 28.91
C TRP A 190 -13.71 -11.85 30.16
N ALA A 191 -12.45 -12.02 30.57
CA ALA A 191 -12.11 -12.68 31.83
C ALA A 191 -12.55 -11.86 33.05
N GLN A 192 -12.61 -10.53 32.93
CA GLN A 192 -12.94 -9.60 34.01
C GLN A 192 -14.43 -9.30 34.12
N LEU A 193 -15.25 -9.80 33.19
CA LEU A 193 -16.69 -9.60 33.25
C LEU A 193 -17.28 -10.22 34.54
N PRO A 194 -18.36 -9.62 35.10
CA PRO A 194 -19.11 -10.23 36.18
C PRO A 194 -19.60 -11.62 35.78
N ASP A 195 -19.65 -12.54 36.74
CA ASP A 195 -20.18 -13.87 36.49
C ASP A 195 -21.65 -13.78 36.09
N GLY A 196 -21.99 -14.41 34.96
CA GLY A 196 -23.30 -14.32 34.35
C GLY A 196 -23.33 -14.97 32.97
N TRP A 197 -24.52 -15.08 32.40
CA TRP A 197 -24.74 -15.79 31.13
C TRP A 197 -23.92 -15.21 29.97
N ILE A 198 -23.67 -13.88 29.97
CA ILE A 198 -22.86 -13.20 28.94
C ILE A 198 -21.40 -13.68 28.99
N LYS A 199 -20.78 -13.67 30.17
CA LYS A 199 -19.41 -14.15 30.36
C LYS A 199 -19.28 -15.61 29.97
N SER A 200 -20.19 -16.46 30.45
CA SER A 200 -20.20 -17.89 30.12
C SER A 200 -20.37 -18.13 28.62
N GLY A 201 -21.25 -17.38 27.96
CA GLY A 201 -21.45 -17.48 26.50
C GLY A 201 -20.23 -17.04 25.71
N LEU A 202 -19.63 -15.90 26.05
CA LEU A 202 -18.42 -15.41 25.38
C LEU A 202 -17.24 -16.37 25.58
N LEU A 203 -17.01 -16.86 26.81
CA LEU A 203 -15.96 -17.83 27.09
C LEU A 203 -16.20 -19.17 26.39
N ALA A 204 -17.45 -19.63 26.30
CA ALA A 204 -17.77 -20.84 25.55
C ALA A 204 -17.45 -20.70 24.05
N VAL A 205 -17.72 -19.53 23.46
CA VAL A 205 -17.37 -19.22 22.07
C VAL A 205 -15.85 -19.13 21.89
N THR A 206 -15.12 -18.51 22.81
CA THR A 206 -13.64 -18.41 22.69
C THR A 206 -12.92 -19.70 22.98
N HIS A 207 -13.45 -20.58 23.82
CA HIS A 207 -12.86 -21.89 24.05
C HIS A 207 -13.12 -22.86 22.89
N ASN A 208 -14.01 -22.52 21.95
CA ASN A 208 -14.21 -23.30 20.75
C ASN A 208 -13.06 -23.07 19.76
N THR A 209 -12.19 -24.07 19.62
CA THR A 209 -11.03 -24.04 18.71
C THR A 209 -11.41 -23.75 17.25
N VAL A 210 -12.55 -24.29 16.79
CA VAL A 210 -13.01 -24.09 15.40
C VAL A 210 -13.40 -22.62 15.18
N PHE A 211 -14.10 -22.01 16.14
CA PHE A 211 -14.43 -20.59 16.10
C PHE A 211 -13.15 -19.74 16.06
N LEU A 212 -12.21 -19.95 16.99
CA LEU A 212 -10.97 -19.18 17.03
C LEU A 212 -10.17 -19.31 15.74
N TYR A 213 -10.01 -20.53 15.22
CA TYR A 213 -9.27 -20.75 13.97
C TYR A 213 -9.95 -20.04 12.79
N THR A 214 -11.27 -20.18 12.66
CA THR A 214 -12.05 -19.51 11.62
C THR A 214 -11.93 -17.99 11.74
N PHE A 215 -12.05 -17.45 12.95
CA PHE A 215 -11.92 -16.03 13.22
C PHE A 215 -10.53 -15.50 12.89
N VAL A 216 -9.46 -16.20 13.26
CA VAL A 216 -8.08 -15.82 12.95
C VAL A 216 -7.85 -15.81 11.45
N VAL A 217 -8.27 -16.86 10.73
CA VAL A 217 -8.10 -16.95 9.27
C VAL A 217 -8.90 -15.85 8.56
N LEU A 218 -10.15 -15.60 8.96
CA LEU A 218 -10.97 -14.54 8.38
C LEU A 218 -10.38 -13.15 8.66
N THR A 219 -9.96 -12.89 9.90
CA THR A 219 -9.32 -11.62 10.27
C THR A 219 -8.00 -11.41 9.51
N LEU A 220 -7.19 -12.46 9.35
CA LEU A 220 -5.97 -12.40 8.56
C LEU A 220 -6.27 -12.10 7.08
N GLY A 221 -7.24 -12.80 6.49
CA GLY A 221 -7.67 -12.57 5.11
C GLY A 221 -8.21 -11.15 4.91
N LEU A 222 -9.06 -10.68 5.82
CA LEU A 222 -9.58 -9.32 5.84
C LEU A 222 -8.43 -8.31 5.96
N THR A 223 -7.47 -8.55 6.85
CA THR A 223 -6.29 -7.70 7.02
C THR A 223 -5.50 -7.61 5.72
N VAL A 224 -5.15 -8.73 5.09
CA VAL A 224 -4.43 -8.70 3.81
C VAL A 224 -5.23 -7.94 2.74
N TYR A 225 -6.53 -8.19 2.64
CA TYR A 225 -7.40 -7.51 1.69
C TYR A 225 -7.45 -5.99 1.93
N THR A 226 -7.63 -5.56 3.19
CA THR A 226 -7.69 -4.13 3.53
C THR A 226 -6.38 -3.43 3.23
N HIS A 227 -5.22 -4.06 3.35
CA HIS A 227 -3.94 -3.44 3.03
C HIS A 227 -3.85 -2.99 1.56
N PHE A 228 -4.27 -3.83 0.62
CA PHE A 228 -4.32 -3.44 -0.79
C PHE A 228 -5.39 -2.39 -1.08
N ALA A 229 -6.51 -2.47 -0.37
CA ALA A 229 -7.63 -1.56 -0.55
C ALA A 229 -7.42 -0.19 0.12
N MET A 230 -6.59 -0.11 1.17
CA MET A 230 -6.39 1.09 1.99
C MET A 230 -5.75 2.24 1.21
N LEU A 231 -4.92 1.94 0.21
CA LEU A 231 -4.37 2.98 -0.67
C LEU A 231 -5.32 3.30 -1.83
N THR A 232 -5.96 2.27 -2.38
CA THR A 232 -6.70 2.39 -3.65
C THR A 232 -8.09 2.98 -3.44
N LEU A 233 -8.81 2.65 -2.36
CA LEU A 233 -10.16 3.17 -2.15
C LEU A 233 -10.19 4.67 -1.81
N PRO A 234 -9.39 5.19 -0.85
CA PRO A 234 -9.41 6.62 -0.55
C PRO A 234 -8.94 7.43 -1.75
N LEU A 235 -7.92 6.95 -2.47
CA LEU A 235 -7.43 7.63 -3.67
C LEU A 235 -8.49 7.62 -4.79
N ALA A 236 -9.19 6.51 -5.00
CA ALA A 236 -10.32 6.45 -5.93
C ALA A 236 -11.45 7.41 -5.54
N LEU A 237 -11.79 7.50 -4.25
CA LEU A 237 -12.79 8.43 -3.73
C LEU A 237 -12.38 9.89 -3.94
N VAL A 238 -11.12 10.22 -3.72
CA VAL A 238 -10.58 11.57 -3.95
C VAL A 238 -10.56 11.89 -5.44
N CYS A 239 -9.99 11.02 -6.27
CA CYS A 239 -9.82 11.26 -7.70
C CYS A 239 -11.15 11.28 -8.45
N VAL A 240 -12.00 10.28 -8.24
CA VAL A 240 -13.31 10.19 -8.91
C VAL A 240 -14.33 11.09 -8.20
N GLY A 241 -14.38 11.11 -6.88
CA GLY A 241 -15.37 11.87 -6.12
C GLY A 241 -15.14 13.39 -6.18
N LEU A 242 -13.90 13.85 -6.02
CA LEU A 242 -13.57 15.29 -6.09
C LEU A 242 -13.10 15.73 -7.47
N GLY A 243 -12.82 14.81 -8.40
CA GLY A 243 -12.31 15.14 -9.73
C GLY A 243 -10.84 15.57 -9.71
N LEU A 244 -10.07 15.14 -8.71
CA LEU A 244 -8.67 15.49 -8.54
C LEU A 244 -7.73 14.53 -9.27
N GLY A 245 -6.56 15.02 -9.65
CA GLY A 245 -5.52 14.24 -10.33
C GLY A 245 -5.63 14.21 -11.86
N PRO A 246 -4.85 13.34 -12.53
CA PRO A 246 -4.84 13.19 -13.98
C PRO A 246 -6.22 12.84 -14.55
N ALA A 247 -6.52 13.26 -15.78
CA ALA A 247 -7.81 13.01 -16.42
C ALA A 247 -8.26 11.52 -16.38
N PRO A 248 -7.37 10.52 -16.62
CA PRO A 248 -7.76 9.12 -16.53
C PRO A 248 -8.24 8.71 -15.13
N TRP A 249 -7.63 9.26 -14.07
CA TRP A 249 -7.95 8.90 -12.68
C TRP A 249 -9.29 9.44 -12.21
N ARG A 250 -9.86 10.42 -12.91
CA ARG A 250 -11.18 10.98 -12.58
C ARG A 250 -12.31 10.04 -13.02
N GLN A 251 -12.00 9.05 -13.86
CA GLN A 251 -12.99 8.11 -14.36
C GLN A 251 -13.09 6.88 -13.46
N PRO A 252 -14.31 6.38 -13.18
CA PRO A 252 -14.52 5.12 -12.46
C PRO A 252 -13.73 3.94 -13.02
N ASP A 253 -13.50 3.93 -14.33
CA ASP A 253 -12.92 2.80 -15.06
C ASP A 253 -11.41 2.62 -14.81
N ALA A 254 -10.73 3.68 -14.36
CA ALA A 254 -9.33 3.63 -13.94
C ALA A 254 -9.12 2.91 -12.60
N TRP A 255 -10.20 2.65 -11.85
CA TRP A 255 -10.16 2.05 -10.51
C TRP A 255 -10.96 0.75 -10.48
N PRO A 256 -10.52 -0.32 -11.18
CA PRO A 256 -11.18 -1.61 -11.10
C PRO A 256 -11.05 -2.20 -9.70
N ALA A 257 -11.79 -3.27 -9.44
CA ALA A 257 -11.57 -4.03 -8.22
C ALA A 257 -10.14 -4.62 -8.22
N THR A 258 -9.40 -4.38 -7.14
CA THR A 258 -8.33 -5.30 -6.74
C THR A 258 -9.07 -6.59 -6.39
N PHE A 259 -8.75 -7.75 -6.89
CA PHE A 259 -9.52 -8.99 -6.62
C PHE A 259 -10.90 -9.06 -7.27
N ASN A 260 -11.21 -10.27 -7.71
CA ASN A 260 -12.51 -10.63 -8.25
C ASN A 260 -13.48 -11.01 -7.12
N SER A 261 -14.70 -11.40 -7.49
CA SER A 261 -15.70 -11.93 -6.56
C SER A 261 -15.12 -13.10 -5.75
N LEU A 262 -15.36 -13.09 -4.44
CA LEU A 262 -15.02 -14.23 -3.57
C LEU A 262 -15.77 -15.51 -3.99
N ALA A 263 -16.93 -15.38 -4.63
CA ALA A 263 -17.66 -16.53 -5.17
C ALA A 263 -16.93 -17.22 -6.34
N GLU A 264 -16.01 -16.51 -7.01
CA GLU A 264 -15.18 -17.03 -8.10
C GLU A 264 -13.78 -17.46 -7.62
N ALA A 265 -13.53 -17.38 -6.30
CA ALA A 265 -12.24 -17.70 -5.69
C ALA A 265 -12.01 -19.22 -5.50
N CYS A 266 -12.55 -20.07 -6.37
CA CYS A 266 -12.29 -21.52 -6.36
C CYS A 266 -10.82 -21.85 -6.67
N SER A 267 -10.06 -20.90 -7.20
CA SER A 267 -8.61 -20.99 -7.36
C SER A 267 -7.97 -19.64 -7.06
N LEU A 268 -6.70 -19.66 -6.64
CA LEU A 268 -5.90 -18.45 -6.45
C LEU A 268 -5.93 -17.59 -7.73
N ARG A 269 -5.77 -18.22 -8.90
CA ARG A 269 -5.83 -17.53 -10.20
C ARG A 269 -7.19 -16.88 -10.47
N GLY A 270 -8.29 -17.54 -10.10
CA GLY A 270 -9.65 -16.98 -10.23
C GLY A 270 -9.87 -15.77 -9.33
N PHE A 271 -9.37 -15.83 -8.10
CA PHE A 271 -9.42 -14.69 -7.17
C PHE A 271 -8.60 -13.48 -7.67
N TRP A 272 -7.43 -13.73 -8.26
CA TRP A 272 -6.54 -12.67 -8.75
C TRP A 272 -6.93 -12.08 -10.10
N ARG A 273 -7.67 -12.82 -10.94
CA ARG A 273 -8.21 -12.30 -12.20
C ARG A 273 -9.38 -11.39 -11.88
#